data_AF-A0AAD9F8A8-F1
#
_entry.id   AF-A0AAD9F8A8-F1
#
_cell.length_a   1.000
_cell.length_b   1.000
_cell.length_c   1.000
_cell.angle_alpha   90.00
_cell.angle_beta   90.00
_cell.angle_gamma   90.00
#
_symmetry.space_group_name_H-M   'P 1'
#
loop_
_entity.id
_entity.type
_entity.pdbx_description
1 polymer ?
#
loop_
_entity_poly.entity_id
_entity_poly.type
_entity_poly.pdbx_seq_one_letter_code
_entity_poly.pdbx_strand_id
1 'polypeptide(L)'
;MSSFNEKFSSYTMSQLNEVLEDDEKLSDMVQDMEEMHGVQQSKETTLVSNRTLAEQNLDLQPRLEQRKETLTQRYARLQENFESFQLRKSTLGCLSYSNTFTVLPCVRKREGPRFCSTTRKESALKADTDHTSGNTSLDILLALLQAEGAKIEEETEVSVISSSMMTPCFPQ
;
A
#
# COMPACT_ATOMS: atom_id res chain seq x y z
N MET A 1 5.32 0.78 48.67
CA MET A 1 4.96 1.87 49.61
C MET A 1 5.52 1.69 51.03
N SER A 2 5.33 0.54 51.72
CA SER A 2 5.76 0.39 53.12
C SER A 2 7.28 0.52 53.34
N SER A 3 8.09 -0.03 52.44
CA SER A 3 9.56 -0.02 52.54
C SER A 3 10.18 1.38 52.43
N PHE A 4 9.62 2.27 51.62
CA PHE A 4 10.13 3.63 51.47
C PHE A 4 9.86 4.48 52.72
N ASN A 5 8.67 4.33 53.32
CA ASN A 5 8.28 5.06 54.52
C ASN A 5 9.10 4.66 55.76
N GLU A 6 9.55 3.40 55.82
CA GLU A 6 10.46 2.90 56.85
C GLU A 6 11.84 3.58 56.79
N LYS A 7 12.34 3.95 55.61
CA LYS A 7 13.61 4.70 55.47
C LYS A 7 13.55 6.07 56.14
N PHE A 8 12.50 6.87 55.90
CA PHE A 8 12.38 8.22 56.49
C PHE A 8 12.14 8.21 58.00
N SER A 9 11.51 7.14 58.50
CA SER A 9 11.27 6.96 59.93
C SER A 9 12.56 6.89 60.76
N SER A 10 13.69 6.58 60.12
CA SER A 10 15.01 6.48 60.76
C SER A 10 15.83 7.78 60.70
N TYR A 11 15.40 8.79 59.95
CA TYR A 11 16.16 10.02 59.76
C TYR A 11 15.90 11.05 60.86
N THR A 12 16.96 11.78 61.19
CA THR A 12 16.89 12.95 62.07
C THR A 12 16.39 14.17 61.30
N MET A 13 15.87 15.20 62.01
CA MET A 13 15.37 16.41 61.34
C MET A 13 16.41 17.12 60.49
N SER A 14 17.69 17.10 60.89
CA SER A 14 18.76 17.70 60.10
C SER A 14 19.01 16.93 58.79
N GLN A 15 18.93 15.60 58.81
CA GLN A 15 19.12 14.76 57.62
C GLN A 15 17.93 14.85 56.66
N LEU A 16 16.71 14.95 57.21
CA LEU A 16 15.52 15.23 56.40
C LEU A 16 15.63 16.58 55.71
N ASN A 17 16.10 17.61 56.41
CA ASN A 17 16.26 18.94 55.84
C ASN A 17 17.37 18.98 54.76
N GLU A 18 18.47 18.25 54.98
CA GLU A 18 19.54 18.10 53.98
C GLU A 18 19.05 17.40 52.71
N VAL A 19 18.24 16.35 52.84
CA VAL A 19 17.61 15.68 51.70
C VAL A 19 16.66 16.61 50.95
N LEU A 20 15.91 17.44 51.66
CA LEU A 20 14.95 18.37 51.05
C LEU A 20 15.63 19.56 50.34
N GLU A 21 16.86 19.89 50.72
CA GLU A 21 17.65 20.96 50.11
C GLU A 21 18.49 20.47 48.91
N ASP A 22 18.49 19.16 48.63
CA ASP A 22 19.32 18.50 47.61
C ASP A 22 18.46 17.68 46.63
N ASP A 23 18.17 18.29 45.47
CA ASP A 23 17.36 17.69 44.41
C ASP A 23 17.99 16.41 43.82
N GLU A 24 19.33 16.29 43.82
CA GLU A 24 19.99 15.07 43.34
C GLU A 24 19.71 13.90 44.29
N LYS A 25 19.81 14.11 45.61
CA LYS A 25 19.47 13.07 46.60
C LYS A 25 18.01 12.66 46.54
N LEU A 26 17.10 13.60 46.30
CA LEU A 26 15.68 13.29 46.11
C LEU A 26 15.46 12.44 44.84
N SER A 27 16.12 12.81 43.74
CA SER A 27 16.06 12.04 42.49
C SER A 27 16.58 10.62 42.67
N ASP A 28 17.73 10.45 43.32
CA ASP A 28 18.33 9.13 43.59
C ASP A 28 17.41 8.27 44.47
N MET A 29 16.81 8.84 45.52
CA MET A 29 15.86 8.12 46.36
C MET A 29 14.62 7.65 45.61
N VAL A 30 14.14 8.47 44.68
CA VAL A 30 13.00 8.16 43.83
C VAL A 30 13.37 7.07 42.80
N GLN A 31 14.58 7.12 42.26
CA GLN A 31 15.11 6.12 41.32
C GLN A 31 15.34 4.76 41.98
N ASP A 32 15.69 4.74 43.26
CA ASP A 32 15.83 3.54 44.09
C ASP A 32 14.50 2.89 44.47
N MET A 33 13.35 3.55 44.22
CA MET A 33 12.05 2.97 44.53
C MET A 33 11.75 1.78 43.63
N GLU A 34 11.27 0.69 44.22
CA GLU A 34 10.88 -0.51 43.49
C GLU A 34 9.79 -0.21 42.46
N GLU A 35 8.85 0.68 42.78
CA GLU A 35 7.84 1.14 41.84
C GLU A 35 8.46 1.86 40.63
N MET A 36 9.50 2.69 40.83
CA MET A 36 10.20 3.35 39.73
C MET A 36 11.01 2.37 38.89
N HIS A 37 11.69 1.42 39.52
CA HIS A 37 12.39 0.34 38.81
C HIS A 37 11.41 -0.49 37.95
N GLY A 38 10.22 -0.82 38.47
CA GLY A 38 9.19 -1.53 37.73
C GLY A 38 8.70 -0.76 36.50
N VAL A 39 8.48 0.55 36.63
CA VAL A 39 8.11 1.43 35.49
C VAL A 39 9.25 1.49 34.47
N GLN A 40 10.50 1.61 34.92
CA GLN A 40 11.65 1.69 34.02
C GLN A 40 11.88 0.37 33.27
N GLN A 41 11.71 -0.77 33.93
CA GLN A 41 11.77 -2.09 33.30
C GLN A 41 10.65 -2.29 32.27
N SER A 42 9.42 -1.87 32.60
CA SER A 42 8.29 -1.88 31.67
C SER A 42 8.55 -0.99 30.44
N LYS A 43 9.14 0.19 30.65
CA LYS A 43 9.58 1.08 29.57
C LYS A 43 10.63 0.41 28.70
N GLU A 44 11.66 -0.18 29.28
CA GLU A 44 12.75 -0.82 28.52
C GLU A 44 12.24 -2.00 27.70
N THR A 45 11.43 -2.88 28.29
CA THR A 45 10.80 -4.00 27.56
C THR A 45 9.93 -3.51 26.41
N THR A 46 9.15 -2.44 26.60
CA THR A 46 8.35 -1.83 25.55
C THR A 46 9.21 -1.22 24.44
N LEU A 47 10.28 -0.52 24.79
CA LEU A 47 11.21 0.08 23.82
C LEU A 47 11.92 -1.00 23.00
N VAL A 48 12.36 -2.09 23.63
CA VAL A 48 12.98 -3.23 22.93
C VAL A 48 11.98 -3.90 21.99
N SER A 49 10.74 -4.10 22.44
CA SER A 49 9.66 -4.67 21.61
C SER A 49 9.36 -3.77 20.41
N ASN A 50 9.16 -2.47 20.64
CA ASN A 50 8.88 -1.50 19.58
C ASN A 50 10.03 -1.40 18.57
N ARG A 51 11.28 -1.39 19.04
CA ARG A 51 12.46 -1.44 18.17
C ARG A 51 12.46 -2.68 17.29
N THR A 52 12.22 -3.85 17.87
CA THR A 52 12.16 -5.12 17.13
C THR A 52 11.05 -5.10 16.08
N LEU A 53 9.88 -4.56 16.42
CA LEU A 53 8.76 -4.39 15.48
C LEU A 53 9.12 -3.43 14.34
N ALA A 54 9.80 -2.32 14.65
CA ALA A 54 10.25 -1.39 13.63
C ALA A 54 11.26 -2.06 12.67
N GLU A 55 12.20 -2.83 13.20
CA GLU A 55 13.17 -3.60 12.39
C GLU A 55 12.44 -4.62 11.49
N GLN A 56 11.44 -5.35 12.02
CA GLN A 56 10.63 -6.27 11.21
C GLN A 56 9.81 -5.55 10.13
N ASN A 57 9.24 -4.39 10.44
CA ASN A 57 8.47 -3.61 9.48
C ASN A 57 9.35 -3.15 8.31
N LEU A 58 10.57 -2.71 8.60
CA LEU A 58 11.56 -2.34 7.59
C LEU A 58 11.91 -3.53 6.68
N ASP A 59 12.00 -4.74 7.22
CA ASP A 59 12.29 -5.97 6.45
C ASP A 59 11.11 -6.47 5.60
N LEU A 60 9.88 -6.22 6.03
CA LEU A 60 8.67 -6.66 5.31
C LEU A 60 8.42 -5.81 4.06
N GLN A 61 8.73 -4.52 4.12
CA GLN A 61 8.51 -3.57 3.02
C GLN A 61 9.16 -3.98 1.68
N PRO A 62 10.46 -4.34 1.60
CA PRO A 62 11.07 -4.76 0.34
C PRO A 62 10.48 -6.07 -0.21
N ARG A 63 10.05 -6.98 0.67
CA ARG A 63 9.42 -8.24 0.26
C ARG A 63 8.04 -7.99 -0.35
N LEU A 64 7.27 -7.08 0.23
CA LEU A 64 5.97 -6.67 -0.29
C LEU A 64 6.12 -6.00 -1.65
N GLU A 65 7.09 -5.09 -1.79
CA GLU A 65 7.34 -4.41 -3.07
C GLU A 65 7.83 -5.38 -4.16
N GLN A 66 8.69 -6.33 -3.83
CA GLN A 66 9.09 -7.36 -4.79
C GLN A 66 7.87 -8.16 -5.31
N ARG A 67 6.92 -8.48 -4.44
CA ARG A 67 5.70 -9.23 -4.81
C ARG A 67 4.76 -8.38 -5.66
N LYS A 68 4.57 -7.11 -5.30
CA LYS A 68 3.82 -6.14 -6.12
C LYS A 68 4.45 -6.00 -7.50
N GLU A 69 5.75 -5.79 -7.58
CA GLU A 69 6.47 -5.66 -8.85
C GLU A 69 6.29 -6.92 -9.72
N THR A 70 6.46 -8.11 -9.14
CA THR A 70 6.25 -9.37 -9.86
C THR A 70 4.82 -9.49 -10.39
N LEU A 71 3.83 -9.07 -9.59
CA LEU A 71 2.43 -9.10 -9.98
C LEU A 71 2.15 -8.13 -11.13
N THR A 72 2.62 -6.89 -11.01
CA THR A 72 2.52 -5.85 -12.04
C THR A 72 3.16 -6.30 -13.35
N GLN A 73 4.35 -6.91 -13.31
CA GLN A 73 5.03 -7.44 -14.49
C GLN A 73 4.20 -8.54 -15.18
N ARG A 74 3.55 -9.43 -14.41
CA ARG A 74 2.69 -10.49 -14.97
C ARG A 74 1.46 -9.91 -15.64
N TYR A 75 0.81 -8.92 -15.03
CA TYR A 75 -0.33 -8.25 -15.64
C TYR A 75 0.05 -7.49 -16.91
N ALA A 76 1.19 -6.80 -16.92
CA ALA A 76 1.69 -6.10 -18.11
C ALA A 76 1.91 -7.07 -19.29
N ARG A 77 2.54 -8.22 -19.04
CA ARG A 77 2.72 -9.27 -20.08
C ARG A 77 1.40 -9.86 -20.57
N LEU A 78 0.45 -10.04 -19.66
CA LEU A 78 -0.88 -10.53 -20.03
C LEU A 78 -1.60 -9.52 -20.93
N GLN A 79 -1.51 -8.23 -20.62
CA GLN A 79 -2.08 -7.15 -21.41
C GLN A 79 -1.48 -7.11 -22.81
N GLU A 80 -0.16 -7.18 -22.95
CA GLU A 80 0.52 -7.22 -24.26
C GLU A 80 0.05 -8.41 -25.12
N ASN A 81 -0.09 -9.58 -24.49
CA ASN A 81 -0.61 -10.78 -25.18
C ASN A 81 -2.07 -10.59 -25.62
N PHE A 82 -2.88 -9.93 -24.78
CA PHE A 82 -4.28 -9.67 -25.10
C PHE A 82 -4.43 -8.66 -26.23
N GLU A 83 -3.65 -7.58 -26.23
CA GLU A 83 -3.59 -6.62 -27.34
C GLU A 83 -3.15 -7.30 -28.63
N SER A 84 -2.11 -8.14 -28.57
CA SER A 84 -1.64 -8.94 -29.70
C SER A 84 -2.74 -9.88 -30.24
N PHE A 85 -3.47 -10.53 -29.34
CA PHE A 85 -4.61 -11.38 -29.69
C PHE A 85 -5.72 -10.59 -30.39
N GLN A 86 -6.10 -9.43 -29.84
CA GLN A 86 -7.15 -8.59 -30.40
C GLN A 86 -6.76 -8.04 -31.77
N LEU A 87 -5.50 -7.63 -31.95
CA LEU A 87 -4.98 -7.21 -33.25
C LEU A 87 -5.09 -8.34 -34.28
N ARG A 88 -4.73 -9.57 -33.89
CA ARG A 88 -4.84 -10.75 -34.76
C ARG A 88 -6.29 -11.12 -35.06
N LYS A 89 -7.18 -11.04 -34.08
CA LYS A 89 -8.63 -11.24 -34.24
C LYS A 89 -9.21 -10.26 -35.26
N SER A 90 -8.87 -8.98 -35.14
CA SER A 90 -9.29 -7.92 -36.07
C SER A 90 -8.74 -8.16 -37.48
N THR A 91 -7.46 -8.53 -37.60
CA THR A 91 -6.84 -8.87 -38.89
C THR A 91 -7.58 -10.01 -39.59
N LEU A 92 -7.90 -11.09 -38.86
CA LEU A 92 -8.67 -12.22 -39.38
C LEU A 92 -10.12 -11.83 -39.71
N GLY A 93 -10.72 -10.93 -38.93
CA GLY A 93 -12.02 -10.33 -39.23
C GLY A 93 -12.01 -9.54 -40.54
N CYS A 94 -11.02 -8.67 -40.76
CA CYS A 94 -10.90 -7.92 -42.01
C CYS A 94 -10.70 -8.82 -43.25
N LEU A 95 -9.98 -9.93 -43.09
CA LEU A 95 -9.78 -10.93 -44.15
C LEU A 95 -11.06 -11.73 -44.45
N SER A 96 -11.91 -11.99 -43.45
CA SER A 96 -13.17 -12.72 -43.65
C SER A 96 -14.24 -11.88 -44.37
N TYR A 97 -14.24 -10.56 -44.18
CA TYR A 97 -15.10 -9.63 -44.94
C TYR A 97 -14.62 -9.36 -46.38
N SER A 98 -13.36 -9.67 -46.71
CA SER A 98 -12.79 -9.49 -48.06
C SER A 98 -13.02 -10.71 -48.97
N ASN A 99 -13.34 -11.89 -48.41
CA ASN A 99 -13.49 -13.14 -49.15
C ASN A 99 -14.89 -13.35 -49.75
N THR A 100 -15.83 -12.42 -49.57
CA THR A 100 -17.19 -12.51 -50.14
C THR A 100 -17.44 -11.55 -51.31
N PHE A 101 -16.46 -10.74 -51.72
CA PHE A 101 -16.57 -9.97 -52.96
C PHE A 101 -15.22 -9.66 -53.60
N THR A 102 -14.60 -10.67 -54.23
CA THR A 102 -13.56 -10.41 -55.24
C THR A 102 -13.77 -11.31 -56.45
N VAL A 103 -14.67 -10.88 -57.34
CA VAL A 103 -14.48 -11.13 -58.77
C VAL A 103 -14.14 -9.78 -59.38
N LEU A 104 -12.85 -9.52 -59.62
CA LEU A 104 -12.30 -8.86 -60.83
C LEU A 104 -10.86 -8.38 -60.56
N PRO A 105 -9.91 -8.67 -61.47
CA PRO A 105 -8.56 -8.12 -61.38
C PRO A 105 -8.60 -6.64 -61.77
N CYS A 106 -8.14 -5.76 -60.87
CA CYS A 106 -7.84 -4.38 -61.20
C CYS A 106 -6.62 -4.32 -62.13
N VAL A 107 -6.87 -4.41 -63.44
CA VAL A 107 -5.91 -4.02 -64.48
C VAL A 107 -5.65 -2.52 -64.32
N ARG A 108 -4.40 -2.16 -64.03
CA ARG A 108 -3.94 -0.77 -63.98
C ARG A 108 -4.23 -0.07 -65.31
N LYS A 109 -5.13 0.92 -65.30
CA LYS A 109 -5.03 2.07 -66.20
C LYS A 109 -4.97 3.34 -65.36
N ARG A 110 -3.97 4.16 -65.70
CA ARG A 110 -3.76 5.53 -65.21
C ARG A 110 -5.04 6.33 -65.35
N GLU A 111 -5.42 7.06 -64.31
CA GLU A 111 -5.67 8.52 -64.33
C GLU A 111 -6.31 9.00 -63.01
N GLY A 112 -5.61 9.91 -62.32
CA GLY A 112 -6.18 11.00 -61.52
C GLY A 112 -6.87 10.69 -60.17
N PRO A 113 -6.78 11.60 -59.18
CA PRO A 113 -7.32 11.38 -57.84
C PRO A 113 -8.80 11.76 -57.79
N ARG A 114 -9.68 10.84 -57.38
CA ARG A 114 -11.04 11.18 -56.96
C ARG A 114 -11.43 10.46 -55.69
N PHE A 115 -11.69 11.29 -54.69
CA PHE A 115 -12.35 10.98 -53.43
C PHE A 115 -13.75 10.40 -53.76
N CYS A 116 -14.02 9.16 -53.34
CA CYS A 116 -15.36 8.57 -53.45
C CYS A 116 -16.00 8.53 -52.06
N SER A 117 -16.87 9.50 -51.81
CA SER A 117 -17.91 9.44 -50.80
C SER A 117 -19.03 8.49 -51.27
N THR A 118 -19.27 7.42 -50.53
CA THR A 118 -20.50 6.61 -50.68
C THR A 118 -21.11 6.33 -49.32
N THR A 119 -22.23 7.01 -49.07
CA THR A 119 -23.11 6.81 -47.93
C THR A 119 -24.00 5.59 -48.08
N ARG A 120 -24.11 4.83 -46.98
CA ARG A 120 -25.30 4.13 -46.43
C ARG A 120 -25.97 3.03 -47.26
N LYS A 121 -25.77 1.79 -46.81
CA LYS A 121 -26.88 0.86 -46.51
C LYS A 121 -26.64 0.23 -45.15
N GLU A 122 -27.52 0.55 -44.20
CA GLU A 122 -27.63 -0.16 -42.92
C GLU A 122 -28.05 -1.61 -43.19
N SER A 123 -27.23 -2.54 -42.74
CA SER A 123 -27.69 -3.87 -42.32
C SER A 123 -27.18 -4.06 -40.90
N ALA A 124 -28.02 -3.64 -39.96
CA ALA A 124 -27.88 -3.85 -38.54
C ALA A 124 -28.05 -5.33 -38.23
N LEU A 125 -26.93 -6.04 -38.04
CA LEU A 125 -26.78 -7.07 -37.03
C LEU A 125 -25.32 -7.53 -37.05
N LYS A 126 -24.74 -7.67 -35.85
CA LYS A 126 -23.48 -8.38 -35.57
C LYS A 126 -22.20 -7.55 -35.59
N ALA A 127 -22.17 -6.51 -34.74
CA ALA A 127 -20.92 -5.95 -34.23
C ALA A 127 -21.05 -5.54 -32.75
N ASP A 128 -21.82 -6.29 -31.96
CA ASP A 128 -22.05 -6.00 -30.53
C ASP A 128 -21.78 -7.19 -29.62
N THR A 129 -20.67 -7.89 -29.87
CA THR A 129 -20.08 -8.81 -28.89
C THR A 129 -18.56 -8.67 -28.95
N ASP A 130 -17.96 -8.26 -27.83
CA ASP A 130 -16.54 -8.36 -27.46
C ASP A 130 -15.63 -7.12 -27.58
N HIS A 131 -16.13 -5.89 -27.38
CA HIS A 131 -15.24 -4.73 -27.25
C HIS A 131 -15.31 -3.92 -25.95
N THR A 132 -16.22 -4.21 -25.02
CA THR A 132 -16.40 -3.35 -23.83
C THR A 132 -16.27 -4.07 -22.49
N SER A 133 -16.34 -5.40 -22.42
CA SER A 133 -16.35 -6.12 -21.13
C SER A 133 -14.96 -6.54 -20.63
N GLY A 134 -14.00 -6.80 -21.53
CA GLY A 134 -12.65 -7.26 -21.16
C GLY A 134 -11.67 -6.11 -20.89
N ASN A 135 -11.67 -5.09 -21.75
CA ASN A 135 -10.75 -3.95 -21.65
C ASN A 135 -11.07 -3.09 -20.42
N THR A 136 -12.35 -2.78 -20.20
CA THR A 136 -12.77 -2.05 -18.98
C THR A 136 -12.43 -2.84 -17.73
N SER A 137 -12.61 -4.16 -17.72
CA SER A 137 -12.28 -5.00 -16.57
C SER A 137 -10.80 -4.96 -16.22
N LEU A 138 -9.88 -5.02 -17.20
CA LEU A 138 -8.45 -4.95 -16.90
C LEU A 138 -8.00 -3.53 -16.52
N ASP A 139 -8.50 -2.50 -17.19
CA ASP A 139 -8.20 -1.10 -16.83
C ASP A 139 -8.71 -0.76 -15.42
N ILE A 140 -9.89 -1.27 -15.05
CA ILE A 140 -10.45 -1.18 -13.70
C ILE A 140 -9.55 -1.93 -12.71
N LEU A 141 -9.09 -3.14 -13.02
CA LEU A 141 -8.19 -3.90 -12.15
C LEU A 141 -6.83 -3.19 -11.98
N LEU A 142 -6.29 -2.57 -13.02
CA LEU A 142 -5.06 -1.80 -12.95
C LEU A 142 -5.23 -0.54 -12.09
N ALA A 143 -6.34 0.18 -12.27
CA ALA A 143 -6.69 1.36 -11.48
C ALA A 143 -6.95 1.01 -10.01
N LEU A 144 -7.60 -0.11 -9.73
CA LEU A 144 -7.81 -0.62 -8.37
C LEU A 144 -6.48 -0.99 -7.71
N LEU A 145 -5.56 -1.65 -8.42
CA LEU A 145 -4.25 -1.99 -7.89
C LEU A 145 -3.41 -0.74 -7.54
N GLN A 146 -3.50 0.30 -8.37
CA GLN A 146 -2.84 1.59 -8.14
C GLN A 146 -3.46 2.34 -6.95
N ALA A 147 -4.79 2.34 -6.83
CA ALA A 147 -5.51 2.94 -5.70
C ALA A 147 -5.22 2.22 -4.38
N GLU A 148 -5.16 0.88 -4.39
CA GLU A 148 -4.76 0.09 -3.21
C GLU A 148 -3.30 0.37 -2.82
N GLY A 149 -2.42 0.57 -3.81
CA GLY A 149 -1.02 0.98 -3.59
C GLY A 149 -0.90 2.31 -2.85
N ALA A 150 -1.67 3.32 -3.26
CA ALA A 150 -1.69 4.63 -2.59
C ALA A 150 -2.33 4.58 -1.19
N LYS A 151 -3.33 3.72 -0.99
CA LYS A 151 -3.99 3.55 0.31
C LYS A 151 -3.09 2.91 1.36
N ILE A 152 -2.17 2.03 0.95
CA ILE A 152 -1.17 1.44 1.83
C ILE A 152 -0.14 2.47 2.30
N GLU A 153 0.22 3.45 1.46
CA GLU A 153 1.09 4.57 1.88
C GLU A 153 0.43 5.41 2.99
N GLU A 154 -0.88 5.63 2.90
CA GLU A 154 -1.64 6.39 3.91
C GLU A 154 -1.87 5.60 5.22
N GLU A 155 -2.12 4.29 5.15
CA GLU A 155 -2.28 3.45 6.36
C GLU A 155 -0.96 3.27 7.15
N THR A 156 0.19 3.41 6.49
CA THR A 156 1.50 3.44 7.19
C THR A 156 1.70 4.70 8.02
N GLU A 157 1.05 5.82 7.70
CA GLU A 157 1.04 7.02 8.56
C GLU A 157 0.06 6.88 9.73
N VAL A 158 -1.10 6.23 9.51
CA VAL A 158 -2.13 6.02 10.54
C VAL A 158 -1.68 5.01 11.62
N SER A 159 -0.89 3.99 11.28
CA SER A 159 -0.37 3.03 12.26
C SER A 159 0.67 3.65 13.21
N VAL A 160 1.45 4.61 12.73
CA VAL A 160 2.40 5.39 13.54
C VAL A 160 1.66 6.32 14.51
N ILE A 161 0.51 6.87 14.12
CA ILE A 161 -0.33 7.74 14.97
C ILE A 161 -1.11 6.91 16.01
N SER A 162 -1.61 5.71 15.68
CA SER A 162 -2.36 4.86 16.61
C SER A 162 -1.50 4.33 17.76
N SER A 163 -0.22 4.03 17.52
CA SER A 163 0.73 3.62 18.57
C SER A 163 1.05 4.75 19.56
N SER A 164 0.89 6.02 19.16
CA SER A 164 1.07 7.19 20.03
C SER A 164 -0.10 7.40 21.01
N MET A 165 -1.24 6.72 20.86
CA MET A 165 -2.43 6.88 21.71
C MET A 165 -2.61 5.79 22.78
N MET A 166 -1.67 4.84 22.91
CA MET A 166 -1.62 3.94 24.08
C MET A 166 -1.04 4.67 25.31
N THR A 167 -1.78 5.66 25.79
CA THR A 167 -1.69 6.16 27.17
C THR A 167 -2.29 5.11 28.11
N PRO A 168 -1.60 4.70 29.19
CA PRO A 168 -2.19 3.79 30.15
C PRO A 168 -3.21 4.55 31.01
N CYS A 169 -4.50 4.27 30.81
CA CYS A 169 -5.52 4.54 31.81
C CYS A 169 -5.21 3.70 33.06
N PHE A 170 -4.68 4.33 34.11
CA PHE A 170 -4.68 3.76 35.46
C PHE A 170 -6.12 3.77 36.01
N PRO A 171 -6.65 2.65 36.54
CA PRO A 171 -7.83 2.71 37.39
C PRO A 171 -7.44 3.13 38.82
N GLN A 172 -8.24 4.04 39.40
CA GLN A 172 -8.25 4.35 40.84
C GLN A 172 -8.80 3.18 41.65
#